data_AF-A0A8H5D9Y5-F1
#
_entry.id   AF-A0A8H5D9Y5-F1
#
_cell.length_a   1.000
_cell.length_b   1.000
_cell.length_c   1.000
_cell.angle_alpha   90.00
_cell.angle_beta   90.00
_cell.angle_gamma   90.00
#
_symmetry.space_group_name_H-M   'P 1'
#
loop_
_entity.id
_entity.type
_entity.pdbx_description
1 polymer ?
#
loop_
_entity_poly.entity_id
_entity_poly.type
_entity_poly.pdbx_seq_one_letter_code
_entity_poly.pdbx_strand_id
1 'polypeptide(L)'
;MPPKKGKEPVPKKATKSVEDRTFGMKNKKGGAAQREITRMQANLKNSGTAEEKKKQAEKAAREREKKAAEDAKREMEALMNKPAQIQKVPFGVDPKTVVCIFYKKGDCEKGKKCKFSHDLAVERKTEKKNLYNDSREQEEEKKKVETSADWDEEKLRSVVLSKKGNQQTTTDKVCKFFIEAIEDGKYGWFWICPNGGDKCKYKHALPPGFVLKTKEQRAAEKALLDKSPLKTLTLEDFLESERHKLTGTLTPVTPESFAKWKQDRMDKKAAEEQARKAKENTGRALFESGKWRDEDESEDEDEDDDV
;
A
#
# COMPACT_ATOMS: atom_id res chain seq x y z
N MET A 1 14.59 -44.52 21.17
CA MET A 1 15.42 -45.59 20.56
C MET A 1 14.82 -45.98 19.22
N PRO A 2 15.42 -45.59 18.07
CA PRO A 2 14.91 -45.93 16.74
C PRO A 2 15.53 -47.23 16.19
N PRO A 3 14.80 -47.99 15.34
CA PRO A 3 15.05 -49.41 15.10
C PRO A 3 16.17 -49.67 14.07
N LYS A 4 16.91 -50.76 14.31
CA LYS A 4 18.00 -51.31 13.49
C LYS A 4 17.51 -51.63 12.06
N LYS A 5 18.08 -50.96 11.05
CA LYS A 5 17.97 -51.33 9.64
C LYS A 5 18.70 -52.66 9.39
N GLY A 6 17.95 -53.65 8.89
CA GLY A 6 18.48 -54.93 8.42
C GLY A 6 19.40 -54.74 7.21
N LYS A 7 20.56 -55.40 7.26
CA LYS A 7 21.45 -55.60 6.12
C LYS A 7 20.87 -56.70 5.25
N GLU A 8 20.46 -56.36 4.03
CA GLU A 8 20.27 -57.36 2.97
C GLU A 8 21.60 -58.06 2.64
N PRO A 9 21.57 -59.36 2.29
CA PRO A 9 22.76 -60.15 2.05
C PRO A 9 23.35 -59.86 0.66
N VAL A 10 24.51 -59.21 0.63
CA VAL A 10 25.37 -59.10 -0.56
C VAL A 10 25.74 -60.52 -1.05
N PRO A 11 25.67 -60.82 -2.36
CA PRO A 11 25.96 -62.16 -2.88
C PRO A 11 27.46 -62.49 -2.71
N LYS A 12 27.76 -63.24 -1.64
CA LYS A 12 29.10 -63.72 -1.24
C LYS A 12 29.81 -64.63 -2.25
N LYS A 13 29.26 -64.85 -3.46
CA LYS A 13 29.83 -65.78 -4.46
C LYS A 13 30.87 -65.11 -5.38
N ALA A 14 30.70 -63.84 -5.73
CA ALA A 14 31.66 -63.13 -6.59
C ALA A 14 32.90 -62.66 -5.82
N THR A 15 32.78 -62.30 -4.54
CA THR A 15 33.93 -61.90 -3.71
C THR A 15 34.84 -63.09 -3.38
N LYS A 16 34.26 -64.28 -3.18
CA LYS A 16 35.01 -65.51 -2.91
C LYS A 16 35.88 -65.96 -4.08
N SER A 17 35.43 -65.82 -5.34
CA SER A 17 36.25 -66.21 -6.51
C SER A 17 37.43 -65.26 -6.76
N VAL A 18 37.30 -63.99 -6.40
CA VAL A 18 38.41 -63.02 -6.42
C VAL A 18 39.39 -63.28 -5.28
N GLU A 19 38.88 -63.58 -4.08
CA GLU A 19 39.71 -63.90 -2.92
C GLU A 19 40.54 -65.18 -3.14
N ASP A 20 39.96 -66.21 -3.75
CA ASP A 20 40.58 -67.51 -4.02
C ASP A 20 41.65 -67.44 -5.14
N ARG A 21 41.37 -66.71 -6.25
CA ARG A 21 42.36 -66.50 -7.32
C ARG A 21 43.50 -65.53 -6.99
N THR A 22 43.34 -64.71 -5.94
CA THR A 22 44.37 -63.76 -5.50
C THR A 22 45.03 -64.16 -4.17
N PHE A 23 44.59 -65.25 -3.54
CA PHE A 23 45.07 -65.71 -2.23
C PHE A 23 46.59 -66.01 -2.22
N GLY A 24 47.10 -66.63 -3.29
CA GLY A 24 48.54 -66.97 -3.41
C GLY A 24 49.47 -65.82 -3.81
N MET A 25 48.95 -64.74 -4.40
CA MET A 25 49.77 -63.59 -4.87
C MET A 25 49.81 -62.42 -3.90
N LYS A 26 48.89 -62.36 -2.92
CA LYS A 26 48.84 -61.32 -1.89
C LYS A 26 50.00 -61.39 -0.90
N ASN A 27 50.66 -62.55 -0.77
CA ASN A 27 51.81 -62.72 0.14
C ASN A 27 53.16 -62.41 -0.53
N LYS A 28 53.18 -62.08 -1.83
CA LYS A 28 54.39 -61.73 -2.58
C LYS A 28 54.47 -60.20 -2.71
N LYS A 29 55.29 -59.57 -1.86
CA LYS A 29 55.42 -58.11 -1.69
C LYS A 29 56.19 -57.44 -2.85
N GLY A 30 55.76 -57.67 -4.09
CA GLY A 30 56.37 -57.12 -5.30
C GLY A 30 55.38 -56.26 -6.09
N GLY A 31 55.81 -55.07 -6.54
CA GLY A 31 54.98 -54.15 -7.33
C GLY A 31 54.41 -54.79 -8.61
N ALA A 32 55.09 -55.81 -9.17
CA ALA A 32 54.59 -56.60 -10.29
C ALA A 32 53.35 -57.43 -9.93
N ALA A 33 53.36 -58.13 -8.77
CA ALA A 33 52.23 -58.91 -8.31
C ALA A 33 51.02 -58.01 -7.96
N GLN A 34 51.26 -56.83 -7.37
CA GLN A 34 50.20 -55.86 -7.11
C GLN A 34 49.56 -55.33 -8.40
N ARG A 35 50.36 -55.00 -9.42
CA ARG A 35 49.86 -54.58 -10.74
C ARG A 35 49.04 -55.67 -11.42
N GLU A 36 49.46 -56.93 -11.29
CA GLU A 36 48.73 -58.07 -11.83
C GLU A 36 47.40 -58.32 -11.10
N ILE A 37 47.36 -58.14 -9.77
CA ILE A 37 46.12 -58.18 -8.97
C ILE A 37 45.18 -57.04 -9.39
N THR A 38 45.68 -55.82 -9.60
CA THR A 38 44.86 -54.70 -10.09
C THR A 38 44.33 -54.97 -11.50
N ARG A 39 45.14 -55.57 -12.39
CA ARG A 39 44.72 -55.96 -13.74
C ARG A 39 43.66 -57.07 -13.72
N MET A 40 43.82 -58.08 -12.88
CA MET A 40 42.83 -59.13 -12.68
C MET A 40 41.53 -58.58 -12.11
N GLN A 41 41.59 -57.70 -11.11
CA GLN A 41 40.41 -57.03 -10.56
C GLN A 41 39.71 -56.11 -11.58
N ALA A 42 40.45 -55.41 -12.44
CA ALA A 42 39.89 -54.60 -13.52
C ALA A 42 39.18 -55.48 -14.57
N ASN A 43 39.76 -56.63 -14.92
CA ASN A 43 39.15 -57.58 -15.85
C ASN A 43 37.86 -58.22 -15.28
N LEU A 44 37.85 -58.55 -13.98
CA LEU A 44 36.67 -59.08 -13.29
C LEU A 44 35.55 -58.04 -13.16
N LYS A 45 35.89 -56.77 -12.86
CA LYS A 45 34.90 -55.67 -12.86
C LYS A 45 34.30 -55.42 -14.25
N ASN A 46 35.07 -55.70 -15.30
CA ASN A 46 34.64 -55.61 -16.68
C ASN A 46 33.95 -56.89 -17.22
N SER A 47 33.71 -57.93 -16.40
CA SER A 47 33.10 -59.19 -16.87
C SER A 47 31.57 -59.29 -16.70
N GLY A 48 30.88 -58.19 -16.36
CA GLY A 48 29.41 -58.17 -16.27
C GLY A 48 28.72 -58.27 -17.65
N THR A 49 27.47 -58.74 -17.66
CA THR A 49 26.62 -58.74 -18.86
C THR A 49 26.43 -57.32 -19.40
N ALA A 50 26.17 -57.17 -20.71
CA ALA A 50 26.03 -55.86 -21.34
C ALA A 50 24.91 -55.00 -20.71
N GLU A 51 23.84 -55.62 -20.21
CA GLU A 51 22.76 -54.94 -19.47
C GLU A 51 23.20 -54.45 -18.08
N GLU A 52 23.96 -55.24 -17.32
CA GLU A 52 24.46 -54.82 -16.01
C GLU A 52 25.43 -53.65 -16.10
N LYS A 53 26.27 -53.62 -17.14
CA LYS A 53 27.16 -52.48 -17.40
C LYS A 53 26.39 -51.21 -17.75
N LYS A 54 25.33 -51.31 -18.56
CA LYS A 54 24.45 -50.18 -18.87
C LYS A 54 23.75 -49.65 -17.62
N LYS A 55 23.21 -50.54 -16.77
CA LYS A 55 22.54 -50.17 -15.51
C LYS A 55 23.48 -49.55 -14.47
N GLN A 56 24.74 -50.00 -14.40
CA GLN A 56 25.75 -49.40 -13.52
C GLN A 56 26.23 -48.03 -14.04
N ALA A 57 26.39 -47.89 -15.36
CA ALA A 57 26.72 -46.61 -15.98
C ALA A 57 25.60 -45.57 -15.79
N GLU A 58 24.33 -45.97 -15.92
CA GLU A 58 23.18 -45.10 -15.69
C GLU A 58 23.07 -44.64 -14.22
N LYS A 59 23.28 -45.55 -13.26
CA LYS A 59 23.32 -45.19 -11.83
C LYS A 59 24.47 -44.23 -11.52
N ALA A 60 25.65 -44.47 -12.08
CA ALA A 60 26.80 -43.57 -11.91
C ALA A 60 26.57 -42.21 -12.59
N ALA A 61 25.87 -42.16 -13.73
CA ALA A 61 25.47 -40.92 -14.39
C ALA A 61 24.47 -40.14 -13.52
N ARG A 62 23.45 -40.81 -12.97
CA ARG A 62 22.45 -40.19 -12.08
C ARG A 62 23.05 -39.70 -10.77
N GLU A 63 24.03 -40.40 -10.20
CA GLU A 63 24.74 -39.95 -8.99
C GLU A 63 25.65 -38.74 -9.29
N ARG A 64 26.31 -38.72 -10.46
CA ARG A 64 27.10 -37.56 -10.90
C ARG A 64 26.21 -36.35 -11.19
N GLU A 65 25.05 -36.55 -11.80
CA GLU A 65 24.08 -35.48 -12.06
C GLU A 65 23.49 -34.93 -10.75
N LYS A 66 23.12 -35.79 -9.80
CA LYS A 66 22.69 -35.35 -8.46
C LYS A 66 23.77 -34.57 -7.73
N LYS A 67 25.02 -35.02 -7.80
CA LYS A 67 26.14 -34.31 -7.19
C LYS A 67 26.40 -32.97 -7.88
N ALA A 68 26.36 -32.92 -9.22
CA ALA A 68 26.46 -31.69 -9.97
C ALA A 68 25.31 -30.72 -9.66
N ALA A 69 24.09 -31.22 -9.43
CA ALA A 69 22.95 -30.41 -9.02
C ALA A 69 23.08 -29.88 -7.58
N GLU A 70 23.64 -30.66 -6.66
CA GLU A 70 23.95 -30.22 -5.29
C GLU A 70 25.07 -29.17 -5.27
N ASP A 71 26.15 -29.41 -6.01
CA ASP A 71 27.26 -28.46 -6.15
C ASP A 71 26.79 -27.16 -6.84
N ALA A 72 25.95 -27.25 -7.87
CA ALA A 72 25.35 -26.07 -8.52
C ALA A 72 24.43 -25.28 -7.57
N LYS A 73 23.64 -25.97 -6.73
CA LYS A 73 22.84 -25.32 -5.67
C LYS A 73 23.73 -24.61 -4.65
N ARG A 74 24.83 -25.25 -4.25
CA ARG A 74 25.80 -24.67 -3.31
C ARG A 74 26.50 -23.45 -3.91
N GLU A 75 26.85 -23.49 -5.19
CA GLU A 75 27.44 -22.35 -5.90
C GLU A 75 26.42 -21.22 -6.10
N MET A 76 25.16 -21.52 -6.39
CA MET A 76 24.08 -20.53 -6.46
C MET A 76 23.83 -19.86 -5.11
N GLU A 77 23.81 -20.64 -4.02
CA GLU A 77 23.66 -20.14 -2.66
C GLU A 77 24.85 -19.24 -2.26
N ALA A 78 26.07 -19.65 -2.57
CA ALA A 78 27.28 -18.84 -2.34
C ALA A 78 27.29 -17.54 -3.15
N LEU A 79 26.75 -17.55 -4.38
CA LEU A 79 26.65 -16.36 -5.22
C LEU A 79 25.58 -15.38 -4.71
N MET A 80 24.44 -15.89 -4.23
CA MET A 80 23.37 -15.11 -3.62
C MET A 80 23.73 -14.55 -2.23
N ASN A 81 24.61 -15.26 -1.50
CA ASN A 81 25.19 -14.83 -0.23
C ASN A 81 26.51 -14.06 -0.38
N LYS A 82 26.87 -13.61 -1.60
CA LYS A 82 27.90 -12.58 -1.75
C LYS A 82 27.55 -11.39 -0.84
N PRO A 83 28.53 -10.82 -0.11
CA PRO A 83 28.28 -9.83 0.91
C PRO A 83 27.52 -8.66 0.28
N ALA A 84 26.23 -8.57 0.63
CA ALA A 84 25.39 -7.49 0.21
C ALA A 84 26.05 -6.19 0.66
N GLN A 85 26.10 -5.22 -0.26
CA GLN A 85 26.56 -3.85 -0.05
C GLN A 85 26.44 -3.41 1.41
N ILE A 86 27.56 -2.96 1.98
CA ILE A 86 27.60 -2.38 3.33
C ILE A 86 26.46 -1.37 3.46
N GLN A 87 25.53 -1.64 4.38
CA GLN A 87 24.37 -0.81 4.63
C GLN A 87 24.83 0.58 5.09
N LYS A 88 24.82 1.56 4.17
CA LYS A 88 25.18 2.94 4.47
C LYS A 88 24.00 3.58 5.19
N VAL A 89 24.21 3.96 6.46
CA VAL A 89 23.23 4.71 7.24
C VAL A 89 23.42 6.20 6.94
N PRO A 90 22.37 6.94 6.55
CA PRO A 90 22.44 8.39 6.40
C PRO A 90 22.89 9.09 7.70
N PHE A 91 23.63 10.18 7.56
CA PHE A 91 24.17 10.93 8.71
C PHE A 91 23.01 11.47 9.56
N GLY A 92 23.04 11.18 10.88
CA GLY A 92 22.00 11.60 11.84
C GLY A 92 20.94 10.55 12.19
N VAL A 93 20.97 9.35 11.59
CA VAL A 93 20.07 8.24 11.96
C VAL A 93 20.81 7.20 12.79
N ASP A 94 20.28 6.87 13.97
CA ASP A 94 20.87 5.85 14.84
C ASP A 94 20.85 4.47 14.15
N PRO A 95 22.00 3.77 14.02
CA PRO A 95 22.08 2.50 13.31
C PRO A 95 21.16 1.40 13.86
N LYS A 96 20.80 1.47 15.15
CA LYS A 96 19.86 0.55 15.80
C LYS A 96 18.40 0.78 15.44
N THR A 97 18.07 1.89 14.76
CA THR A 97 16.72 2.14 14.22
C THR A 97 16.53 1.51 12.84
N VAL A 98 17.60 0.99 12.25
CA VAL A 98 17.59 0.36 10.93
C VAL A 98 17.73 -1.15 11.09
N VAL A 99 16.87 -1.93 10.43
CA VAL A 99 16.91 -3.40 10.49
C VAL A 99 18.16 -3.94 9.80
N CYS A 100 18.81 -4.90 10.44
CA CYS A 100 20.00 -5.58 9.94
C CYS A 100 19.65 -6.41 8.69
N ILE A 101 20.28 -6.11 7.55
CA ILE A 101 20.09 -6.87 6.30
C ILE A 101 20.47 -8.35 6.48
N PHE A 102 21.54 -8.63 7.24
CA PHE A 102 21.97 -10.01 7.52
C PHE A 102 20.98 -10.75 8.43
N TYR A 103 20.32 -10.04 9.35
CA TYR A 103 19.29 -10.65 10.19
C TYR A 103 18.03 -10.95 9.37
N LYS A 104 17.68 -10.04 8.46
CA LYS A 104 16.58 -10.25 7.50
C LYS A 104 16.82 -11.45 6.58
N LYS A 105 18.08 -11.71 6.20
CA LYS A 105 18.48 -12.90 5.41
C LYS A 105 18.66 -14.17 6.24
N GLY A 106 18.74 -14.08 7.57
CA GLY A 106 18.95 -15.23 8.48
C GLY A 106 20.41 -15.52 8.83
N ASP A 107 21.37 -14.80 8.24
CA ASP A 107 22.82 -15.05 8.36
C ASP A 107 23.53 -14.08 9.33
N CYS A 108 22.83 -13.52 10.31
CA CYS A 108 23.45 -12.56 11.23
C CYS A 108 24.15 -13.24 12.42
N GLU A 109 25.47 -13.37 12.33
CA GLU A 109 26.32 -13.91 13.40
C GLU A 109 26.43 -12.98 14.64
N LYS A 110 26.06 -11.70 14.50
CA LYS A 110 26.25 -10.68 15.54
C LYS A 110 25.15 -10.66 16.61
N GLY A 111 24.04 -11.36 16.39
CA GLY A 111 22.96 -11.51 17.36
C GLY A 111 22.53 -10.18 18.01
N LYS A 112 22.34 -10.18 19.34
CA LYS A 112 21.94 -8.98 20.11
C LYS A 112 22.99 -7.86 20.15
N LYS A 113 24.23 -8.13 19.77
CA LYS A 113 25.32 -7.14 19.71
C LYS A 113 25.46 -6.49 18.33
N CYS A 114 24.55 -6.80 17.39
CA CYS A 114 24.56 -6.19 16.08
C CYS A 114 24.39 -4.67 16.15
N LYS A 115 25.09 -3.94 15.28
CA LYS A 115 24.97 -2.48 15.13
C LYS A 115 23.56 -2.07 14.65
N PHE A 116 22.87 -3.00 13.99
CA PHE A 116 21.56 -2.82 13.38
C PHE A 116 20.48 -3.59 14.14
N SER A 117 19.22 -3.16 14.05
CA SER A 117 18.07 -3.79 14.74
C SER A 117 17.81 -5.20 14.25
N HIS A 118 17.48 -6.10 15.17
CA HIS A 118 16.94 -7.44 14.89
C HIS A 118 15.42 -7.49 15.13
N ASP A 119 14.76 -6.35 15.26
CA ASP A 119 13.32 -6.28 15.40
C ASP A 119 12.66 -6.03 14.04
N LEU A 120 12.00 -7.06 13.50
CA LEU A 120 11.24 -6.99 12.25
C LEU A 120 10.05 -6.03 12.33
N ALA A 121 9.58 -5.67 13.54
CA ALA A 121 8.54 -4.68 13.71
C ALA A 121 9.00 -3.27 13.34
N VAL A 122 10.31 -3.01 13.34
CA VAL A 122 10.87 -1.71 12.93
C VAL A 122 10.73 -1.50 11.42
N GLU A 123 10.78 -2.56 10.61
CA GLU A 123 10.55 -2.48 9.16
C GLU A 123 9.05 -2.35 8.83
N ARG A 124 8.15 -3.00 9.57
CA ARG A 124 6.70 -2.86 9.33
C ARG A 124 6.18 -1.43 9.56
N LYS A 125 6.88 -0.62 10.35
CA LYS A 125 6.54 0.80 10.54
C LYS A 125 6.76 1.64 9.27
N THR A 126 7.47 1.12 8.26
CA THR A 126 7.74 1.85 7.01
C THR A 126 6.82 1.46 5.86
N GLU A 127 6.10 0.35 5.94
CA GLU A 127 5.13 -0.05 4.92
C GLU A 127 3.85 0.80 5.02
N LYS A 128 3.77 1.81 4.17
CA LYS A 128 2.62 2.72 4.10
C LYS A 128 1.46 2.01 3.41
N LYS A 129 0.28 2.04 4.03
CA LYS A 129 -0.98 1.61 3.40
C LYS A 129 -1.19 2.41 2.11
N ASN A 130 -1.62 1.74 1.03
CA ASN A 130 -1.92 2.39 -0.25
C ASN A 130 -2.99 3.47 -0.05
N LEU A 131 -2.63 4.72 -0.37
CA LEU A 131 -3.43 5.91 -0.08
C LEU A 131 -4.66 6.08 -0.99
N TYR A 132 -4.60 5.46 -2.18
CA TYR A 132 -5.57 5.64 -3.25
C TYR A 132 -6.59 4.50 -3.32
N ASN A 133 -6.37 3.40 -2.59
CA ASN A 133 -7.27 2.24 -2.57
C ASN A 133 -7.89 2.07 -1.19
N ASP A 134 -9.22 2.13 -1.11
CA ASP A 134 -9.94 1.86 0.13
C ASP A 134 -9.94 0.35 0.39
N SER A 135 -9.49 -0.08 1.58
CA SER A 135 -9.47 -1.50 1.95
C SER A 135 -10.87 -2.13 1.98
N ARG A 136 -11.92 -1.31 2.10
CA ARG A 136 -13.32 -1.77 2.12
C ARG A 136 -13.82 -2.16 0.74
N GLU A 137 -13.43 -1.42 -0.30
CA GLU A 137 -13.80 -1.75 -1.69
C GLU A 137 -13.19 -3.09 -2.12
N GLN A 138 -11.94 -3.37 -1.73
CA GLN A 138 -11.29 -4.66 -2.01
C GLN A 138 -11.98 -5.84 -1.32
N GLU A 139 -12.53 -5.64 -0.11
CA GLU A 139 -13.27 -6.67 0.61
C GLU A 139 -14.68 -6.86 0.02
N GLU A 140 -15.32 -5.79 -0.43
CA GLU A 140 -16.59 -5.87 -1.18
C GLU A 140 -16.43 -6.55 -2.54
N GLU A 141 -15.37 -6.26 -3.29
CA GLU A 141 -15.09 -6.96 -4.55
C GLU A 141 -14.88 -8.45 -4.33
N LYS A 142 -14.13 -8.85 -3.30
CA LYS A 142 -13.99 -10.26 -2.92
C LYS A 142 -15.34 -10.91 -2.58
N LYS A 143 -16.22 -10.20 -1.85
CA LYS A 143 -17.57 -10.67 -1.52
C LYS A 143 -18.51 -10.71 -2.73
N LYS A 144 -18.34 -9.83 -3.72
CA LYS A 144 -19.11 -9.84 -4.99
C LYS A 144 -18.67 -10.95 -5.93
N VAL A 145 -17.41 -11.36 -5.86
CA VAL A 145 -16.87 -12.49 -6.64
C VAL A 145 -17.34 -13.85 -6.07
N GLU A 146 -17.76 -13.92 -4.80
CA GLU A 146 -18.53 -15.07 -4.29
C GLU A 146 -19.92 -15.11 -4.93
N THR A 147 -20.01 -15.76 -6.09
CA THR A 147 -21.26 -15.99 -6.82
C THR A 147 -22.28 -16.70 -5.92
N SER A 148 -23.55 -16.28 -6.00
CA SER A 148 -24.70 -16.77 -5.22
C SER A 148 -24.95 -18.28 -5.28
N ALA A 149 -24.17 -19.03 -6.06
CA ALA A 149 -24.19 -20.48 -6.18
C ALA A 149 -23.55 -21.20 -4.97
N ASP A 150 -22.64 -20.54 -4.23
CA ASP A 150 -21.98 -21.09 -3.03
C ASP A 150 -22.66 -20.66 -1.71
N TRP A 151 -23.92 -20.20 -1.76
CA TRP A 151 -24.61 -19.68 -0.58
C TRP A 151 -25.59 -20.72 -0.01
N ASP A 152 -25.35 -21.14 1.23
CA ASP A 152 -26.28 -21.98 1.99
C ASP A 152 -27.61 -21.26 2.31
N GLU A 153 -28.69 -22.02 2.53
CA GLU A 153 -30.04 -21.49 2.81
C GLU A 153 -30.09 -20.52 4.01
N GLU A 154 -29.25 -20.73 5.02
CA GLU A 154 -29.13 -19.83 6.17
C GLU A 154 -28.47 -18.48 5.80
N LYS A 155 -27.48 -18.51 4.89
CA LYS A 155 -26.84 -17.31 4.29
C LYS A 155 -27.85 -16.55 3.42
N LEU A 156 -28.71 -17.26 2.66
CA LEU A 156 -29.81 -16.62 1.93
C LEU A 156 -30.81 -15.92 2.85
N ARG A 157 -31.25 -16.59 3.94
CA ARG A 157 -32.23 -16.02 4.88
C ARG A 157 -31.68 -14.77 5.57
N SER A 158 -30.40 -14.76 5.98
CA SER A 158 -29.76 -13.58 6.57
C SER A 158 -29.59 -12.42 5.58
N VAL A 159 -29.32 -12.69 4.30
CA VAL A 159 -29.25 -11.65 3.26
C VAL A 159 -30.64 -11.07 2.98
N VAL A 160 -31.70 -11.88 2.95
CA VAL A 160 -33.08 -11.39 2.79
C VAL A 160 -33.55 -10.56 3.99
N LEU A 161 -33.17 -10.95 5.21
CA LEU A 161 -33.48 -10.17 6.43
C LEU A 161 -32.71 -8.84 6.47
N SER A 162 -31.45 -8.84 6.04
CA SER A 162 -30.61 -7.64 6.00
C SER A 162 -30.97 -6.67 4.86
N LYS A 163 -31.54 -7.16 3.75
CA LYS A 163 -32.06 -6.32 2.66
C LYS A 163 -33.26 -5.44 3.05
N LYS A 164 -33.98 -5.77 4.13
CA LYS A 164 -35.12 -4.99 4.63
C LYS A 164 -34.72 -3.84 5.58
N GLY A 165 -33.44 -3.71 5.94
CA GLY A 165 -32.93 -2.62 6.76
C GLY A 165 -32.32 -1.50 5.90
N ASN A 166 -32.66 -0.25 6.20
CA ASN A 166 -32.17 0.97 5.54
C ASN A 166 -30.67 0.88 5.20
N GLN A 167 -30.37 0.56 3.94
CA GLN A 167 -29.02 0.30 3.44
C GLN A 167 -28.23 1.60 3.60
N GLN A 168 -27.26 1.63 4.51
CA GLN A 168 -26.44 2.83 4.75
C GLN A 168 -25.76 3.19 3.43
N THR A 169 -26.12 4.33 2.86
CA THR A 169 -25.52 4.82 1.64
C THR A 169 -24.09 5.25 1.94
N THR A 170 -23.14 4.59 1.28
CA THR A 170 -21.76 5.10 1.20
C THR A 170 -21.78 6.30 0.27
N THR A 171 -21.01 7.32 0.63
CA THR A 171 -20.88 8.55 -0.15
C THR A 171 -19.49 8.59 -0.79
N ASP A 172 -19.39 9.05 -2.04
CA ASP A 172 -18.12 9.23 -2.74
C ASP A 172 -17.25 10.38 -2.18
N LYS A 173 -17.77 11.12 -1.21
CA LYS A 173 -17.05 12.19 -0.53
C LYS A 173 -15.96 11.58 0.35
N VAL A 174 -14.76 12.15 0.27
CA VAL A 174 -13.61 11.75 1.09
C VAL A 174 -13.85 12.13 2.55
N CYS A 175 -13.49 11.24 3.47
CA CYS A 175 -13.66 11.49 4.90
C CYS A 175 -12.71 12.62 5.38
N LYS A 176 -13.26 13.60 6.11
CA LYS A 176 -12.47 14.71 6.67
C LYS A 176 -11.36 14.24 7.61
N PHE A 177 -11.67 13.27 8.47
CA PHE A 177 -10.69 12.71 9.43
C PHE A 177 -9.60 11.89 8.74
N PHE A 178 -9.92 11.30 7.59
CA PHE A 178 -8.91 10.62 6.77
C PHE A 178 -7.92 11.63 6.20
N ILE A 179 -8.41 12.73 5.61
CA ILE A 179 -7.55 13.82 5.14
C ILE A 179 -6.66 14.29 6.30
N GLU A 180 -7.23 14.67 7.44
CA GLU A 180 -6.49 15.12 8.63
C GLU A 180 -5.44 14.09 9.12
N ALA A 181 -5.78 12.80 9.15
CA ALA A 181 -4.85 11.75 9.55
C ALA A 181 -3.68 11.58 8.57
N ILE A 182 -3.93 11.79 7.28
CA ILE A 182 -2.89 11.79 6.25
C ILE A 182 -2.03 13.05 6.37
N GLU A 183 -2.65 14.20 6.62
CA GLU A 183 -1.95 15.48 6.81
C GLU A 183 -1.01 15.42 8.03
N ASP A 184 -1.45 14.76 9.10
CA ASP A 184 -0.69 14.52 10.33
C ASP A 184 0.31 13.36 10.21
N GLY A 185 0.26 12.57 9.14
CA GLY A 185 1.08 11.37 8.97
C GLY A 185 0.73 10.23 9.95
N LYS A 186 -0.44 10.29 10.57
CA LYS A 186 -0.98 9.26 11.49
C LYS A 186 -1.75 8.16 10.75
N TYR A 187 -2.04 8.35 9.45
CA TYR A 187 -2.69 7.33 8.63
C TYR A 187 -1.75 6.14 8.41
N GLY A 188 -2.21 4.94 8.78
CA GLY A 188 -1.44 3.71 8.68
C GLY A 188 -2.30 2.49 8.97
N TRP A 189 -1.64 1.33 9.10
CA TRP A 189 -2.31 0.04 9.32
C TRP A 189 -3.23 0.01 10.55
N PHE A 190 -2.89 0.75 11.60
CA PHE A 190 -3.65 0.80 12.85
C PHE A 190 -4.57 2.02 12.97
N TRP A 191 -4.71 2.82 11.91
CA TRP A 191 -5.56 4.01 11.96
C TRP A 191 -7.03 3.62 11.76
N ILE A 192 -7.85 3.91 12.77
CA ILE A 192 -9.30 3.71 12.75
C ILE A 192 -9.95 5.09 12.64
N CYS A 193 -10.86 5.24 11.66
CA CYS A 193 -11.58 6.50 11.48
C CYS A 193 -12.46 6.81 12.71
N PRO A 194 -12.36 8.01 13.31
CA PRO A 194 -13.23 8.41 14.43
C PRO A 194 -14.72 8.43 14.05
N ASN A 195 -15.04 8.59 12.77
CA ASN A 195 -16.41 8.64 12.24
C ASN A 195 -16.99 7.25 11.90
N GLY A 196 -16.70 6.26 12.74
CA GLY A 196 -17.26 4.91 12.63
C GLY A 196 -16.34 3.83 12.07
N GLY A 197 -15.01 4.04 12.08
CA GLY A 197 -14.02 3.04 11.67
C GLY A 197 -14.28 2.54 10.26
N ASP A 198 -14.54 1.24 10.10
CA ASP A 198 -14.84 0.64 8.81
C ASP A 198 -16.26 0.97 8.30
N LYS A 199 -17.18 1.37 9.19
CA LYS A 199 -18.56 1.77 8.85
C LYS A 199 -18.70 3.25 8.50
N CYS A 200 -17.58 3.96 8.28
CA CYS A 200 -17.64 5.37 7.91
C CYS A 200 -18.39 5.54 6.58
N LYS A 201 -19.36 6.46 6.56
CA LYS A 201 -20.15 6.77 5.34
C LYS A 201 -19.32 7.40 4.23
N TYR A 202 -18.12 7.88 4.54
CA TYR A 202 -17.23 8.60 3.63
C TYR A 202 -16.06 7.70 3.19
N LYS A 203 -15.50 7.95 2.01
CA LYS A 203 -14.37 7.17 1.47
C LYS A 203 -13.06 7.46 2.20
N HIS A 204 -12.27 6.41 2.46
CA HIS A 204 -10.94 6.47 3.06
C HIS A 204 -9.85 6.24 2.01
N ALA A 205 -10.04 6.90 0.87
CA ALA A 205 -9.10 6.93 -0.25
C ALA A 205 -9.06 8.35 -0.81
N LEU A 206 -7.87 8.79 -1.22
CA LEU A 206 -7.76 10.04 -1.97
C LEU A 206 -8.37 9.86 -3.37
N PRO A 207 -9.03 10.90 -3.91
CA PRO A 207 -9.46 10.88 -5.30
C PRO A 207 -8.25 10.64 -6.22
N PRO A 208 -8.42 9.84 -7.30
CA PRO A 208 -7.34 9.58 -8.23
C PRO A 208 -6.83 10.91 -8.82
N GLY A 209 -5.53 11.15 -8.69
CA GLY A 209 -4.87 12.39 -9.14
C GLY A 209 -4.70 13.49 -8.09
N PHE A 210 -5.25 13.34 -6.88
CA PHE A 210 -4.98 14.29 -5.79
C PHE A 210 -3.58 14.06 -5.21
N VAL A 211 -2.67 15.03 -5.40
CA VAL A 211 -1.33 14.99 -4.83
C VAL A 211 -1.34 15.76 -3.51
N LEU A 212 -0.95 15.09 -2.43
CA LEU A 212 -0.77 15.73 -1.13
C LEU A 212 0.31 16.82 -1.20
N LYS A 213 -0.03 18.03 -0.74
CA LYS A 213 0.97 19.08 -0.50
C LYS A 213 2.01 18.58 0.51
N THR A 214 3.29 18.88 0.27
CA THR A 214 4.34 18.50 1.21
C THR A 214 4.15 19.24 2.55
N LYS A 215 4.70 18.70 3.64
CA LYS A 215 4.65 19.32 4.97
C LYS A 215 5.19 20.75 4.96
N GLU A 216 6.22 20.98 4.14
CA GLU A 216 6.84 22.30 3.95
C GLU A 216 5.95 23.26 3.16
N GLN A 217 5.32 22.80 2.08
CA GLN A 217 4.38 23.61 1.30
C GLN A 217 3.16 24.03 2.13
N ARG A 218 2.63 23.14 2.97
CA ARG A 218 1.52 23.47 3.88
C ARG A 218 1.95 24.43 4.98
N ALA A 219 3.15 24.25 5.55
CA ALA A 219 3.69 25.17 6.55
C ALA A 219 3.90 26.57 5.95
N ALA A 220 4.38 26.64 4.71
CA ALA A 220 4.53 27.89 3.98
C ALA A 220 3.17 28.56 3.69
N GLU A 221 2.17 27.82 3.21
CA GLU A 221 0.83 28.35 2.96
C GLU A 221 0.14 28.83 4.24
N LYS A 222 0.24 28.06 5.33
CA LYS A 222 -0.29 28.48 6.64
C LYS A 222 0.42 29.73 7.16
N ALA A 223 1.75 29.79 7.03
CA ALA A 223 2.51 30.97 7.41
C ALA A 223 2.16 32.18 6.54
N LEU A 224 1.85 31.99 5.25
CA LEU A 224 1.38 33.05 4.36
C LEU A 224 -0.05 33.50 4.72
N LEU A 225 -0.92 32.58 5.13
CA LEU A 225 -2.28 32.90 5.57
C LEU A 225 -2.28 33.62 6.93
N ASP A 226 -1.41 33.22 7.85
CA ASP A 226 -1.24 33.90 9.14
C ASP A 226 -0.56 35.27 8.98
N LYS A 227 0.18 35.49 7.88
CA LYS A 227 0.72 36.80 7.47
C LYS A 227 -0.23 37.56 6.55
N SER A 228 -1.35 36.96 6.15
CA SER A 228 -2.26 37.60 5.22
C SER A 228 -3.02 38.71 5.95
N PRO A 229 -3.19 39.87 5.29
CA PRO A 229 -3.80 41.05 5.89
C PRO A 229 -5.21 40.79 6.45
N LEU A 230 -5.93 39.78 5.97
CA LEU A 230 -7.26 39.43 6.49
C LEU A 230 -7.24 38.83 7.90
N LYS A 231 -6.10 38.26 8.33
CA LYS A 231 -5.94 37.70 9.68
C LYS A 231 -5.16 38.64 10.60
N THR A 232 -4.34 39.52 10.03
CA THR A 232 -3.48 40.44 10.79
C THR A 232 -3.98 41.88 10.85
N LEU A 233 -4.73 42.40 9.86
CA LEU A 233 -5.45 43.66 10.04
C LEU A 233 -6.65 43.37 10.92
N THR A 234 -6.48 43.69 12.19
CA THR A 234 -7.59 43.77 13.11
C THR A 234 -8.45 44.98 12.71
N LEU A 235 -9.70 45.00 13.17
CA LEU A 235 -10.64 46.06 12.83
C LEU A 235 -10.11 47.46 13.25
N GLU A 236 -9.26 47.48 14.27
CA GLU A 236 -8.56 48.63 14.82
C GLU A 236 -7.51 49.19 13.84
N ASP A 237 -6.65 48.36 13.25
CA ASP A 237 -5.64 48.80 12.25
C ASP A 237 -6.32 49.40 11.01
N PHE A 238 -7.46 48.83 10.60
CA PHE A 238 -8.27 49.38 9.52
C PHE A 238 -8.85 50.76 9.90
N LEU A 239 -9.45 50.88 11.10
CA LEU A 239 -10.00 52.14 11.60
C LEU A 239 -8.93 53.23 11.76
N GLU A 240 -7.72 52.88 12.21
CA GLU A 240 -6.60 53.81 12.33
C GLU A 240 -6.13 54.30 10.95
N SER A 241 -6.06 53.40 9.96
CA SER A 241 -5.72 53.79 8.59
C SER A 241 -6.77 54.72 7.95
N GLU A 242 -8.05 54.46 8.17
CA GLU A 242 -9.15 55.30 7.67
C GLU A 242 -9.21 56.65 8.39
N ARG A 243 -8.97 56.68 9.71
CA ARG A 243 -8.88 57.92 10.47
C ARG A 243 -7.72 58.80 10.02
N HIS A 244 -6.58 58.22 9.65
CA HIS A 244 -5.46 58.96 9.06
C HIS A 244 -5.72 59.44 7.64
N LYS A 245 -6.56 58.74 6.85
CA LYS A 245 -7.00 59.21 5.52
C LYS A 245 -8.01 60.35 5.62
N LEU A 246 -8.85 60.37 6.66
CA LEU A 246 -9.81 61.44 6.95
C LEU A 246 -9.10 62.70 7.49
N THR A 247 -8.34 63.36 6.63
CA THR A 247 -7.75 64.69 6.91
C THR A 247 -8.52 65.75 6.12
N GLY A 248 -9.28 66.60 6.81
CA GLY A 248 -10.10 67.64 6.18
C GLY A 248 -11.18 68.23 7.08
N THR A 249 -12.00 69.14 6.55
CA THR A 249 -13.12 69.78 7.25
C THR A 249 -14.26 68.77 7.48
N LEU A 250 -14.28 68.13 8.64
CA LEU A 250 -15.29 67.13 8.99
C LEU A 250 -16.64 67.78 9.35
N THR A 251 -17.74 67.18 8.88
CA THR A 251 -19.08 67.56 9.30
C THR A 251 -19.35 67.09 10.73
N PRO A 252 -19.72 67.98 11.66
CA PRO A 252 -20.04 67.57 13.02
C PRO A 252 -21.32 66.74 13.05
N VAL A 253 -21.34 65.71 13.90
CA VAL A 253 -22.49 64.82 14.06
C VAL A 253 -23.56 65.51 14.89
N THR A 254 -24.41 66.30 14.23
CA THR A 254 -25.64 66.86 14.81
C THR A 254 -26.84 65.93 14.51
N PRO A 255 -27.95 66.02 15.27
CA PRO A 255 -29.14 65.21 15.02
C PRO A 255 -29.66 65.31 13.57
N GLU A 256 -29.59 66.50 12.97
CA GLU A 256 -30.02 66.75 11.60
C GLU A 256 -29.10 66.09 10.57
N SER A 257 -27.77 66.14 10.80
CA SER A 257 -26.79 65.47 9.92
C SER A 257 -26.92 63.94 9.99
N PHE A 258 -27.21 63.40 11.18
CA PHE A 258 -27.40 61.97 11.39
C PHE A 258 -28.69 61.46 10.74
N ALA A 259 -29.77 62.25 10.78
CA ALA A 259 -31.03 61.91 10.10
C ALA A 259 -30.85 61.79 8.59
N LYS A 260 -30.14 62.74 7.96
CA LYS A 260 -29.79 62.69 6.53
C LYS A 260 -28.90 61.48 6.21
N TRP A 261 -27.84 61.25 6.98
CA TRP A 261 -26.98 60.08 6.82
C TRP A 261 -27.74 58.76 6.95
N LYS A 262 -28.68 58.66 7.89
CA LYS A 262 -29.49 57.47 8.12
C LYS A 262 -30.44 57.19 6.95
N GLN A 263 -31.06 58.23 6.38
CA GLN A 263 -31.86 58.10 5.17
C GLN A 263 -31.00 57.60 4.00
N ASP A 264 -29.86 58.23 3.73
CA ASP A 264 -28.94 57.82 2.66
C ASP A 264 -28.43 56.37 2.83
N ARG A 265 -28.17 55.95 4.08
CA ARG A 265 -27.78 54.56 4.40
C ARG A 265 -28.89 53.56 4.11
N MET A 266 -30.13 53.90 4.44
CA MET A 266 -31.29 53.04 4.22
C MET A 266 -31.61 52.94 2.73
N ASP A 267 -31.54 54.06 2.00
CA ASP A 267 -31.77 54.11 0.56
C ASP A 267 -30.68 53.35 -0.20
N LYS A 268 -29.41 53.49 0.21
CA LYS A 268 -28.29 52.71 -0.36
C LYS A 268 -28.45 51.21 -0.10
N LYS A 269 -28.87 50.83 1.11
CA LYS A 269 -29.11 49.41 1.45
C LYS A 269 -30.29 48.85 0.65
N ALA A 270 -31.37 49.61 0.50
CA ALA A 270 -32.52 49.21 -0.30
C ALA A 270 -32.15 49.06 -1.78
N ALA A 271 -31.36 49.98 -2.33
CA ALA A 271 -30.86 49.91 -3.71
C ALA A 271 -29.91 48.71 -3.93
N GLU A 272 -29.01 48.41 -2.99
CA GLU A 272 -28.13 47.24 -3.07
C GLU A 272 -28.91 45.93 -2.96
N GLU A 273 -29.92 45.86 -2.10
CA GLU A 273 -30.78 44.69 -1.99
C GLU A 273 -31.65 44.49 -3.24
N GLN A 274 -32.16 45.57 -3.83
CA GLN A 274 -32.87 45.53 -5.12
C GLN A 274 -31.93 45.10 -6.25
N ALA A 275 -30.69 45.61 -6.30
CA ALA A 275 -29.69 45.18 -7.27
C ALA A 275 -29.25 43.72 -7.07
N ARG A 276 -29.17 43.25 -5.82
CA ARG A 276 -28.88 41.84 -5.52
C ARG A 276 -30.05 40.95 -5.94
N LYS A 277 -31.29 41.34 -5.65
CA LYS A 277 -32.49 40.62 -6.12
C LYS A 277 -32.57 40.57 -7.64
N ALA A 278 -32.25 41.67 -8.33
CA ALA A 278 -32.19 41.72 -9.79
C ALA A 278 -31.09 40.81 -10.37
N LYS A 279 -29.96 40.63 -9.66
CA LYS A 279 -28.89 39.69 -10.04
C LYS A 279 -29.20 38.24 -9.64
N GLU A 280 -29.94 38.03 -8.54
CA GLU A 280 -30.39 36.72 -8.06
C GLU A 280 -31.54 36.16 -8.90
N ASN A 281 -32.19 36.98 -9.74
CA ASN A 281 -33.08 36.55 -10.83
C ASN A 281 -32.37 35.70 -11.92
N THR A 282 -31.24 35.08 -11.61
CA THR A 282 -30.67 33.97 -12.36
C THR A 282 -31.43 32.68 -12.05
N GLY A 283 -32.11 32.09 -13.06
CA GLY A 283 -32.64 30.72 -13.17
C GLY A 283 -33.39 30.11 -11.97
N ARG A 284 -32.71 29.94 -10.84
CA ARG A 284 -33.22 29.34 -9.60
C ARG A 284 -34.24 30.24 -8.88
N ALA A 285 -34.03 31.55 -8.82
CA ALA A 285 -35.00 32.46 -8.22
C ALA A 285 -36.23 32.67 -9.11
N LEU A 286 -36.09 32.59 -10.44
CA LEU A 286 -37.21 32.59 -11.39
C LEU A 286 -38.10 31.33 -11.22
N PHE A 287 -37.47 30.17 -10.94
CA PHE A 287 -38.18 28.93 -10.67
C PHE A 287 -38.90 28.92 -9.31
N GLU A 288 -38.29 29.45 -8.25
CA GLU A 288 -38.91 29.54 -6.91
C GLU A 288 -39.96 30.66 -6.78
N SER A 289 -39.82 31.76 -7.53
CA SER A 289 -40.77 32.89 -7.48
C SER A 289 -42.00 32.71 -8.38
N GLY A 290 -42.11 31.58 -9.11
CA GLY A 290 -43.23 31.27 -10.00
C GLY A 290 -43.28 32.11 -11.29
N LYS A 291 -42.43 33.13 -11.42
CA LYS A 291 -42.36 34.01 -12.59
C LYS A 291 -41.98 33.32 -13.91
N TRP A 292 -41.46 32.09 -13.85
CA TRP A 292 -41.21 31.28 -15.05
C TRP A 292 -42.49 30.78 -15.73
N ARG A 293 -43.66 30.88 -15.06
CA ARG A 293 -44.94 30.44 -15.60
C ARG A 293 -45.78 31.56 -16.24
N ASP A 294 -45.57 32.81 -15.83
CA ASP A 294 -46.35 33.96 -16.35
C ASP A 294 -45.96 34.37 -17.79
N GLU A 295 -44.80 33.94 -18.30
CA GLU A 295 -44.33 34.30 -19.65
C GLU A 295 -44.78 33.31 -20.75
N ASP A 296 -45.34 32.15 -20.38
CA ASP A 296 -45.82 31.11 -21.32
C ASP A 296 -47.36 31.10 -21.46
N GLU A 297 -48.09 31.89 -20.64
CA GLU A 297 -49.57 31.91 -20.60
C GLU A 297 -50.14 33.27 -21.08
N SER A 298 -49.34 34.12 -21.74
CA SER A 298 -49.77 35.44 -22.24
C SER A 298 -49.41 35.74 -23.71
N GLU A 299 -49.22 34.71 -24.55
CA GLU A 299 -49.02 34.87 -26.01
C GLU A 299 -49.99 34.04 -26.89
N ASP A 300 -51.12 33.57 -26.35
CA ASP A 300 -52.19 32.91 -27.14
C ASP A 300 -53.57 33.57 -26.90
N GLU A 301 -53.72 34.85 -27.22
CA GLU A 301 -55.02 35.42 -27.63
C GLU A 301 -54.93 35.76 -29.11
N ASP A 302 -55.39 34.80 -29.92
CA ASP A 302 -55.48 34.83 -31.37
C ASP A 302 -56.18 36.09 -31.90
N GLU A 303 -55.48 36.79 -32.79
CA GLU A 303 -55.95 37.90 -33.61
C GLU A 303 -56.72 37.31 -34.82
N ASP A 304 -57.99 36.93 -34.62
CA ASP A 304 -58.90 36.47 -35.68
C ASP A 304 -59.86 37.59 -36.16
N ASP A 305 -59.73 37.89 -37.46
CA ASP A 305 -60.69 38.46 -38.43
C ASP A 305 -61.31 39.88 -38.24
N ASP A 306 -60.83 40.84 -39.05
CA ASP A 306 -61.71 41.82 -39.74
C ASP A 306 -61.03 42.34 -41.04
N VAL A 307 -61.44 41.76 -42.19
CA VAL A 307 -61.25 42.26 -43.57
C VAL A 307 -62.61 42.39 -44.23
#